data_AF-A0A7S1KC47-F1
#
_entry.id   AF-A0A7S1KC47-F1
#
_cell.length_a   1.000
_cell.length_b   1.000
_cell.length_c   1.000
_cell.angle_alpha   90.00
_cell.angle_beta   90.00
_cell.angle_gamma   90.00
#
_symmetry.space_group_name_H-M   'P 1'
#
loop_
_entity.id
_entity.type
_entity.pdbx_description
1 polymer ?
#
loop_
_entity_poly.entity_id
_entity_poly.type
_entity_poly.pdbx_seq_one_letter_code
_entity_poly.pdbx_strand_id
1 'polypeptide(L)'
;ASVNPPPEPKPWPPHNASLQQYSCKAISTDESAMASALHDLLESGVVLIKDVPTVENYSLKLLKLIGTVRHTNWGPTFQVHTGVPGIGEVDDAGQADTAYTEMAIPPHVDNPYRNPMPQYQILHCLVNHSEGGGNILVDAIAVAEEIRRQSPRAFDLLASTIVRWEYGGGLTPYIH
;
A
#
# COMPACT_ATOMS: atom_id res chain seq x y z
N ALA A 1 11.74 28.76 6.79
CA ALA A 1 10.35 28.61 7.25
C ALA A 1 10.33 27.56 8.35
N SER A 2 9.61 27.78 9.44
CA SER A 2 9.38 26.73 10.45
C SER A 2 8.54 25.64 9.80
N VAL A 3 9.12 24.47 9.55
CA VAL A 3 8.38 23.32 9.04
C VAL A 3 7.61 22.76 10.23
N ASN A 4 6.28 22.80 10.16
CA ASN A 4 5.46 22.11 11.16
C ASN A 4 5.82 20.61 11.13
N PRO A 5 5.96 19.94 12.29
CA PRO A 5 6.22 18.51 12.30
C PRO A 5 5.09 17.77 11.58
N PRO A 6 5.39 16.63 10.92
CA PRO A 6 4.34 15.76 10.38
C PRO A 6 3.39 15.32 11.51
N PRO A 7 2.11 15.05 11.19
CA PRO A 7 1.17 14.56 12.20
C PRO A 7 1.62 13.21 12.76
N GLU A 8 1.25 12.94 14.01
CA GLU A 8 1.43 11.61 14.60
C GLU A 8 0.40 10.64 14.01
N PRO A 9 0.79 9.38 13.73
CA PRO A 9 -0.15 8.36 13.30
C PRO A 9 -1.27 8.13 14.32
N LYS A 10 -2.51 8.04 13.86
CA LYS A 10 -3.70 7.80 14.68
C LYS A 10 -4.38 6.50 14.27
N PRO A 11 -4.45 5.51 15.18
CA PRO A 11 -5.14 4.27 14.90
C PRO A 11 -6.63 4.48 14.64
N TRP A 12 -7.19 3.75 13.68
CA TRP A 12 -8.60 3.79 13.33
C TRP A 12 -9.44 3.05 14.37
N PRO A 13 -10.72 3.42 14.53
CA PRO A 13 -11.65 2.59 15.28
C PRO A 13 -11.82 1.21 14.62
N PRO A 14 -12.02 0.12 15.39
CA PRO A 14 -12.12 -1.25 14.86
C PRO A 14 -13.35 -1.46 13.96
N HIS A 15 -14.32 -0.56 14.03
CA HIS A 15 -15.54 -0.57 13.22
C HIS A 15 -15.85 0.83 12.72
N ASN A 16 -16.49 0.91 11.54
CA ASN A 16 -16.97 2.15 10.94
C ASN A 16 -15.87 3.20 10.66
N ALA A 17 -14.64 2.76 10.43
CA ALA A 17 -13.60 3.66 9.93
C ALA A 17 -14.00 4.24 8.57
N SER A 18 -13.90 5.55 8.44
CA SER A 18 -14.16 6.26 7.18
C SER A 18 -12.84 6.59 6.50
N LEU A 19 -12.71 6.22 5.24
CA LEU A 19 -11.57 6.57 4.42
C LEU A 19 -11.68 8.02 3.93
N GLN A 20 -10.66 8.84 4.15
CA GLN A 20 -10.60 10.19 3.60
C GLN A 20 -10.48 10.16 2.08
N GLN A 21 -11.18 11.07 1.41
CA GLN A 21 -11.36 11.02 -0.03
C GLN A 21 -11.10 12.38 -0.67
N TYR A 22 -10.35 12.34 -1.77
CA TYR A 22 -9.98 13.53 -2.53
C TYR A 22 -10.24 13.27 -4.01
N SER A 23 -10.59 14.30 -4.80
CA SER A 23 -10.65 14.15 -6.26
C SER A 23 -9.26 14.33 -6.87
N CYS A 24 -8.98 13.61 -7.96
CA CYS A 24 -7.74 13.75 -8.72
C CYS A 24 -7.50 15.21 -9.16
N LYS A 25 -8.57 15.92 -9.54
CA LYS A 25 -8.51 17.34 -9.90
C LYS A 25 -8.01 18.19 -8.72
N ALA A 26 -8.62 18.05 -7.54
CA ALA A 26 -8.25 18.83 -6.37
C ALA A 26 -6.77 18.63 -6.01
N ILE A 27 -6.32 17.39 -5.91
CA ILE A 27 -4.92 17.06 -5.61
C ILE A 27 -3.95 17.64 -6.66
N SER A 28 -4.36 17.71 -7.93
CA SER A 28 -3.48 18.16 -9.02
C SER A 28 -3.42 19.69 -9.18
N THR A 29 -4.40 20.44 -8.64
CA THR A 29 -4.54 21.88 -8.93
C THR A 29 -4.60 22.76 -7.70
N ASP A 30 -4.78 22.20 -6.51
CA ASP A 30 -4.92 22.93 -5.26
C ASP A 30 -3.88 22.43 -4.23
N GLU A 31 -2.91 23.29 -3.93
CA GLU A 31 -1.85 23.02 -2.97
C GLU A 31 -2.38 22.73 -1.56
N SER A 32 -3.49 23.39 -1.16
CA SER A 32 -4.12 23.13 0.13
C SER A 32 -4.76 21.76 0.16
N ALA A 33 -5.39 21.32 -0.94
CA ALA A 33 -5.95 19.99 -1.04
C ALA A 33 -4.87 18.90 -1.02
N MET A 34 -3.76 19.12 -1.73
CA MET A 34 -2.58 18.24 -1.68
C MET A 34 -2.02 18.16 -0.25
N ALA A 35 -1.83 19.30 0.42
CA ALA A 35 -1.32 19.33 1.79
C ALA A 35 -2.22 18.58 2.77
N SER A 36 -3.55 18.76 2.67
CA SER A 36 -4.51 18.01 3.48
C SER A 36 -4.47 16.51 3.21
N ALA A 37 -4.37 16.09 1.94
CA ALA A 37 -4.27 14.68 1.60
C ALA A 37 -2.99 14.02 2.10
N LEU A 38 -1.85 14.74 2.07
CA LEU A 38 -0.61 14.26 2.66
C LEU A 38 -0.67 14.21 4.18
N HIS A 39 -1.28 15.21 4.81
CA HIS A 39 -1.51 15.19 6.25
C HIS A 39 -2.37 13.98 6.66
N ASP A 40 -3.49 13.75 5.97
CA ASP A 40 -4.37 12.61 6.24
C ASP A 40 -3.69 11.28 5.94
N LEU A 41 -2.86 11.20 4.89
CA LEU A 41 -2.07 10.00 4.60
C LEU A 41 -1.07 9.71 5.72
N LEU A 42 -0.40 10.72 6.25
CA LEU A 42 0.57 10.55 7.35
C LEU A 42 -0.11 10.22 8.68
N GLU A 43 -1.27 10.80 8.95
CA GLU A 43 -2.02 10.57 10.18
C GLU A 43 -2.74 9.21 10.16
N SER A 44 -3.45 8.89 9.07
CA SER A 44 -4.28 7.68 8.99
C SER A 44 -3.58 6.51 8.30
N GLY A 45 -2.53 6.73 7.51
CA GLY A 45 -1.87 5.68 6.73
C GLY A 45 -2.51 5.39 5.37
N VAL A 46 -3.69 5.96 5.04
CA VAL A 46 -4.37 5.70 3.77
C VAL A 46 -5.31 6.83 3.34
N VAL A 47 -5.37 7.11 2.04
CA VAL A 47 -6.34 8.04 1.44
C VAL A 47 -6.87 7.46 0.13
N LEU A 48 -8.11 7.79 -0.24
CA LEU A 48 -8.70 7.43 -1.54
C LEU A 48 -8.68 8.63 -2.48
N ILE A 49 -8.07 8.48 -3.65
CA ILE A 49 -8.16 9.46 -4.72
C ILE A 49 -9.20 8.98 -5.73
N LYS A 50 -10.26 9.78 -5.92
CA LYS A 50 -11.36 9.53 -6.85
C LYS A 50 -11.16 10.25 -8.17
N ASP A 51 -11.88 9.80 -9.19
CA ASP A 51 -11.92 10.42 -10.52
C ASP A 51 -10.52 10.53 -11.17
N VAL A 52 -9.65 9.57 -10.87
CA VAL A 52 -8.35 9.45 -11.54
C VAL A 52 -8.59 8.94 -12.97
N PRO A 53 -8.04 9.61 -14.01
CA PRO A 53 -8.18 9.13 -15.37
C PRO A 53 -7.64 7.71 -15.53
N THR A 54 -8.43 6.84 -16.17
CA THR A 54 -8.10 5.44 -16.46
C THR A 54 -7.08 5.31 -17.61
N VAL A 55 -5.97 6.03 -17.47
CA VAL A 55 -4.83 6.04 -18.38
C VAL A 55 -3.67 5.36 -17.68
N GLU A 56 -3.00 4.47 -18.41
CA GLU A 56 -1.81 3.79 -17.90
C GLU A 56 -0.78 4.81 -17.38
N ASN A 57 -0.12 4.48 -16.27
CA ASN A 57 0.91 5.32 -15.65
C ASN A 57 0.44 6.71 -15.17
N TYR A 58 -0.88 6.95 -15.05
CA TYR A 58 -1.38 8.20 -14.45
C TYR A 58 -0.99 8.34 -12.97
N SER A 59 -0.98 7.22 -12.23
CA SER A 59 -0.51 7.17 -10.84
C SER A 59 0.94 7.67 -10.70
N LEU A 60 1.83 7.39 -11.67
CA LEU A 60 3.19 7.92 -11.68
C LEU A 60 3.22 9.45 -11.81
N LYS A 61 2.29 10.04 -12.56
CA LYS A 61 2.19 11.49 -12.69
C LYS A 61 1.79 12.11 -11.36
N LEU A 62 0.82 11.51 -10.66
CA LEU A 62 0.41 11.94 -9.31
C LEU A 62 1.55 11.77 -8.29
N LEU A 63 2.26 10.64 -8.31
CA LEU A 63 3.40 10.39 -7.43
C LEU A 63 4.50 11.44 -7.57
N LYS A 64 4.78 11.89 -8.80
CA LYS A 64 5.77 12.94 -9.06
C LYS A 64 5.40 14.31 -8.49
N LEU A 65 4.12 14.54 -8.15
CA LEU A 65 3.70 15.74 -7.42
C LEU A 65 4.06 15.67 -5.93
N ILE A 66 4.17 14.45 -5.38
CA ILE A 66 4.35 14.19 -3.95
C ILE A 66 5.83 13.94 -3.62
N GLY A 67 6.58 13.30 -4.52
CA GLY A 67 7.97 12.96 -4.28
C GLY A 67 8.63 12.16 -5.39
N THR A 68 9.64 11.37 -5.01
CA THR A 68 10.42 10.55 -5.93
C THR A 68 9.92 9.10 -5.94
N VAL A 69 9.90 8.49 -7.13
CA VAL A 69 9.47 7.09 -7.30
C VAL A 69 10.66 6.16 -7.14
N ARG A 70 10.55 5.19 -6.21
CA ARG A 70 11.59 4.18 -6.00
C ARG A 70 11.51 3.12 -7.10
N HIS A 71 12.63 2.91 -7.78
CA HIS A 71 12.71 1.87 -8.81
C HIS A 71 12.85 0.50 -8.15
N THR A 72 12.06 -0.47 -8.62
CA THR A 72 12.13 -1.88 -8.21
C THR A 72 12.49 -2.76 -9.40
N ASN A 73 12.61 -4.06 -9.18
CA ASN A 73 12.91 -5.02 -10.25
C ASN A 73 11.79 -5.10 -11.30
N TRP A 74 10.58 -4.67 -10.95
CA TRP A 74 9.42 -4.54 -11.85
C TRP A 74 9.38 -3.19 -12.58
N GLY A 75 10.32 -2.29 -12.33
CA GLY A 75 10.31 -0.93 -12.88
C GLY A 75 9.68 0.11 -11.92
N PRO A 76 9.28 1.28 -12.44
CA PRO A 76 8.66 2.36 -11.65
C PRO A 76 7.19 2.09 -11.29
N THR A 77 6.55 1.17 -12.04
CA THR A 77 5.19 0.66 -11.86
C THR A 77 5.19 -0.81 -12.21
N PHE A 78 4.24 -1.56 -11.66
CA PHE A 78 3.88 -2.90 -12.12
C PHE A 78 2.38 -2.89 -12.42
N GLN A 79 1.96 -3.70 -13.40
CA GLN A 79 0.54 -3.87 -13.69
C GLN A 79 0.03 -5.11 -12.95
N VAL A 80 -1.15 -5.00 -12.35
CA VAL A 80 -1.83 -6.16 -11.74
C VAL A 80 -3.04 -6.48 -12.61
N HIS A 81 -3.04 -7.69 -13.15
CA HIS A 81 -4.11 -8.22 -13.97
C HIS A 81 -4.60 -9.54 -13.39
N THR A 82 -5.91 -9.70 -13.27
CA THR A 82 -6.55 -10.92 -12.79
C THR A 82 -7.67 -11.31 -13.76
N GLY A 83 -7.84 -12.62 -14.02
CA GLY A 83 -8.98 -13.14 -14.79
C GLY A 83 -9.05 -12.75 -16.27
N VAL A 84 -8.00 -12.18 -16.85
CA VAL A 84 -7.99 -11.77 -18.26
C VAL A 84 -7.41 -12.90 -19.13
N PRO A 85 -8.16 -13.42 -20.12
CA PRO A 85 -7.68 -14.50 -20.98
C PRO A 85 -6.41 -14.13 -21.74
N GLY A 86 -5.36 -14.95 -21.61
CA GLY A 86 -4.11 -14.81 -22.38
C GLY A 86 -3.01 -13.97 -21.70
N ILE A 87 -3.29 -13.35 -20.55
CA ILE A 87 -2.26 -12.87 -19.63
C ILE A 87 -2.17 -13.85 -18.46
N GLY A 88 -1.00 -14.44 -18.26
CA GLY A 88 -0.80 -15.51 -17.27
C GLY A 88 -0.91 -14.99 -15.84
N GLU A 89 -1.06 -15.91 -14.89
CA GLU A 89 -1.05 -15.66 -13.43
C GLU A 89 0.37 -15.36 -12.90
N VAL A 90 1.17 -14.67 -13.71
CA VAL A 90 2.59 -14.40 -13.49
C VAL A 90 2.84 -12.91 -13.62
N ASP A 91 3.81 -12.41 -12.86
CA ASP A 91 4.23 -11.02 -12.92
C ASP A 91 4.89 -10.65 -14.27
N ASP A 92 5.26 -9.38 -14.42
CA ASP A 92 5.94 -8.86 -15.61
C ASP A 92 7.28 -9.57 -15.90
N ALA A 93 7.85 -10.29 -14.92
CA ALA A 93 9.06 -11.09 -15.04
C ALA A 93 8.78 -12.59 -15.30
N GLY A 94 7.52 -13.01 -15.40
CA GLY A 94 7.12 -14.39 -15.61
C GLY A 94 7.14 -15.26 -14.35
N GLN A 95 7.21 -14.65 -13.17
CA GLN A 95 7.19 -15.33 -11.87
C GLN A 95 5.76 -15.45 -11.32
N ALA A 96 5.40 -16.62 -10.82
CA ALA A 96 4.09 -16.82 -10.18
C ALA A 96 3.97 -15.96 -8.92
N ASP A 97 2.88 -15.20 -8.83
CA ASP A 97 2.55 -14.36 -7.68
C ASP A 97 1.03 -14.32 -7.49
N THR A 98 0.60 -14.47 -6.23
CA THR A 98 -0.83 -14.50 -5.86
C THR A 98 -1.58 -13.23 -6.26
N ALA A 99 -0.89 -12.09 -6.41
CA ALA A 99 -1.46 -10.83 -6.88
C ALA A 99 -2.11 -10.94 -8.28
N TYR A 100 -1.67 -11.90 -9.10
CA TYR A 100 -2.13 -12.09 -10.47
C TYR A 100 -3.21 -13.19 -10.60
N THR A 101 -3.76 -13.64 -9.47
CA THR A 101 -4.80 -14.68 -9.41
C THR A 101 -6.15 -14.10 -8.96
N GLU A 102 -7.23 -14.83 -9.19
CA GLU A 102 -8.57 -14.47 -8.65
C GLU A 102 -8.75 -14.86 -7.16
N MET A 103 -7.71 -15.43 -6.53
CA MET A 103 -7.79 -15.85 -5.13
C MET A 103 -7.84 -14.64 -4.19
N ALA A 104 -8.62 -14.77 -3.12
CA ALA A 104 -8.66 -13.75 -2.07
C ALA A 104 -7.29 -13.62 -1.39
N ILE A 105 -6.74 -12.41 -1.38
CA ILE A 105 -5.47 -12.12 -0.73
C ILE A 105 -5.75 -11.61 0.69
N PRO A 106 -5.26 -12.30 1.74
CA PRO A 106 -5.43 -11.82 3.11
C PRO A 106 -4.68 -10.50 3.34
N PRO A 107 -5.03 -9.73 4.38
CA PRO A 107 -4.28 -8.53 4.74
C PRO A 107 -2.79 -8.83 4.91
N HIS A 108 -1.95 -8.06 4.22
CA HIS A 108 -0.50 -8.21 4.22
C HIS A 108 0.16 -6.85 3.97
N VAL A 109 1.48 -6.80 4.15
CA VAL A 109 2.33 -5.70 3.68
C VAL A 109 3.13 -6.17 2.48
N ASP A 110 3.29 -5.30 1.50
CA ASP A 110 4.04 -5.61 0.29
C ASP A 110 5.55 -5.65 0.54
N ASN A 111 6.21 -6.61 -0.11
CA ASN A 111 7.67 -6.67 -0.23
C ASN A 111 8.44 -6.71 1.12
N PRO A 112 8.05 -7.53 2.12
CA PRO A 112 8.74 -7.59 3.42
C PRO A 112 10.17 -8.17 3.32
N TYR A 113 10.54 -8.72 2.17
CA TYR A 113 11.88 -9.21 1.84
C TYR A 113 12.86 -8.12 1.35
N ARG A 114 12.44 -6.85 1.25
CA ARG A 114 13.31 -5.73 0.87
C ARG A 114 13.78 -4.94 2.09
N ASN A 115 15.02 -4.43 2.05
CA ASN A 115 15.55 -3.50 3.05
C ASN A 115 16.12 -2.21 2.39
N PRO A 116 15.61 -1.00 2.70
CA PRO A 116 14.37 -0.75 3.44
C PRO A 116 13.14 -1.20 2.64
N MET A 117 12.09 -1.63 3.33
CA MET A 117 10.79 -1.94 2.71
C MET A 117 10.19 -0.70 2.01
N PRO A 118 9.31 -0.88 1.02
CA PRO A 118 8.48 0.22 0.51
C PRO A 118 7.66 0.84 1.65
N GLN A 119 7.67 2.18 1.74
CA GLN A 119 6.98 2.90 2.83
C GLN A 119 5.55 3.28 2.45
N TYR A 120 5.29 3.50 1.15
CA TYR A 120 3.98 3.84 0.61
C TYR A 120 3.74 3.04 -0.67
N GLN A 121 2.49 2.64 -0.86
CA GLN A 121 2.01 1.95 -2.05
C GLN A 121 0.85 2.73 -2.66
N ILE A 122 0.80 2.80 -3.99
CA ILE A 122 -0.33 3.36 -4.73
C ILE A 122 -0.89 2.29 -5.66
N LEU A 123 -2.19 2.02 -5.51
CA LEU A 123 -2.95 1.14 -6.39
C LEU A 123 -3.94 2.00 -7.20
N HIS A 124 -3.87 1.91 -8.52
CA HIS A 124 -4.72 2.66 -9.43
C HIS A 124 -5.56 1.70 -10.28
N CYS A 125 -6.87 1.69 -10.00
CA CYS A 125 -7.82 0.87 -10.74
C CYS A 125 -8.07 1.46 -12.14
N LEU A 126 -7.62 0.77 -13.19
CA LEU A 126 -7.89 1.14 -14.58
C LEU A 126 -9.20 0.55 -15.09
N VAL A 127 -9.48 -0.70 -14.72
CA VAL A 127 -10.63 -1.48 -15.15
C VAL A 127 -11.09 -2.34 -13.98
N ASN A 128 -12.39 -2.34 -13.69
CA ASN A 128 -12.99 -3.23 -12.72
C ASN A 128 -14.24 -3.89 -13.32
N HIS A 129 -14.20 -5.21 -13.47
CA HIS A 129 -15.31 -6.03 -13.97
C HIS A 129 -15.82 -7.04 -12.95
N SER A 130 -15.31 -7.01 -11.71
CA SER A 130 -15.69 -7.99 -10.70
C SER A 130 -17.00 -7.60 -10.00
N GLU A 131 -17.88 -8.59 -9.81
CA GLU A 131 -19.05 -8.45 -8.92
C GLU A 131 -18.66 -8.54 -7.42
N GLY A 132 -17.41 -8.91 -7.13
CA GLY A 132 -16.77 -8.95 -5.80
C GLY A 132 -15.38 -8.29 -5.80
N GLY A 133 -14.49 -8.69 -4.90
CA GLY A 133 -13.10 -8.18 -4.88
C GLY A 133 -12.91 -6.80 -4.26
N GLY A 134 -13.73 -6.46 -3.26
CA GLY A 134 -13.55 -5.22 -2.50
C GLY A 134 -12.18 -5.17 -1.81
N ASN A 135 -11.57 -3.98 -1.78
CA ASN A 135 -10.33 -3.77 -1.03
C ASN A 135 -10.58 -3.94 0.47
N ILE A 136 -9.75 -4.74 1.12
CA ILE A 136 -9.72 -4.86 2.58
C ILE A 136 -8.51 -4.10 3.07
N LEU A 137 -8.73 -3.19 4.02
CA LEU A 137 -7.68 -2.43 4.70
C LEU A 137 -7.72 -2.79 6.19
N VAL A 138 -6.54 -2.96 6.78
CA VAL A 138 -6.38 -3.26 8.21
C VAL A 138 -5.35 -2.30 8.80
N ASP A 139 -5.70 -1.69 9.92
CA ASP A 139 -4.77 -0.87 10.69
C ASP A 139 -3.89 -1.75 11.58
N ALA A 140 -2.62 -1.87 11.21
CA ALA A 140 -1.66 -2.69 11.94
C ALA A 140 -1.36 -2.14 13.34
N ILE A 141 -1.46 -0.83 13.57
CA ILE A 141 -1.26 -0.24 14.91
C ILE A 141 -2.43 -0.65 15.80
N ALA A 142 -3.67 -0.48 15.33
CA ALA A 142 -4.86 -0.89 16.08
C ALA A 142 -4.83 -2.39 16.42
N VAL A 143 -4.42 -3.24 15.46
CA VAL A 143 -4.25 -4.68 15.68
C VAL A 143 -3.16 -4.97 16.72
N ALA A 144 -2.01 -4.30 16.64
CA ALA A 144 -0.92 -4.48 17.59
C ALA A 144 -1.33 -4.08 19.02
N GLU A 145 -2.05 -2.96 19.18
CA GLU A 145 -2.62 -2.53 20.46
C GLU A 145 -3.62 -3.55 21.03
N GLU A 146 -4.46 -4.12 20.16
CA GLU A 146 -5.42 -5.16 20.54
C GLU A 146 -4.71 -6.42 21.05
N ILE A 147 -3.70 -6.90 20.31
CA ILE A 147 -2.89 -8.06 20.72
C ILE A 147 -2.20 -7.77 22.06
N ARG A 148 -1.63 -6.58 22.23
CA ARG A 148 -0.96 -6.20 23.48
C ARG A 148 -1.92 -6.20 24.66
N ARG A 149 -3.15 -5.71 24.47
CA ARG A 149 -4.19 -5.71 25.51
C ARG A 149 -4.66 -7.12 25.86
N GLN A 150 -4.88 -7.97 24.87
CA GLN A 150 -5.38 -9.34 25.07
C GLN A 150 -4.30 -10.29 25.61
N SER A 151 -3.07 -10.15 25.14
CA SER A 151 -1.94 -11.00 25.52
C SER A 151 -0.61 -10.25 25.36
N PRO A 152 -0.13 -9.57 26.43
CA PRO A 152 1.17 -8.90 26.42
C PRO A 152 2.31 -9.84 26.01
N ARG A 153 2.25 -11.10 26.47
CA ARG A 153 3.23 -12.14 26.11
C ARG A 153 3.25 -12.43 24.60
N ALA A 154 2.09 -12.47 23.95
CA ALA A 154 2.04 -12.69 22.50
C ALA A 154 2.57 -11.48 21.74
N PHE A 155 2.23 -10.27 22.19
CA PHE A 155 2.80 -9.04 21.63
C PHE A 155 4.33 -9.03 21.73
N ASP A 156 4.89 -9.31 22.91
CA ASP A 156 6.34 -9.31 23.13
C ASP A 156 7.04 -10.36 22.26
N LEU A 157 6.45 -11.55 22.12
CA LEU A 157 6.99 -12.60 21.25
C LEU A 157 7.02 -12.14 19.79
N LEU A 158 5.91 -11.60 19.27
CA LEU A 158 5.82 -11.12 17.89
C LEU A 158 6.76 -9.94 17.63
N ALA A 159 6.87 -9.00 18.57
CA ALA A 159 7.70 -7.81 18.44
C ALA A 159 9.22 -8.10 18.53
N SER A 160 9.61 -9.17 19.22
CA SER A 160 11.03 -9.53 19.42
C SER A 160 11.53 -10.66 18.52
N THR A 161 10.64 -11.38 17.84
CA THR A 161 11.02 -12.50 16.96
C THR A 161 11.30 -11.99 15.55
N ILE A 162 12.55 -12.12 15.11
CA ILE A 162 12.95 -11.80 13.73
C ILE A 162 12.48 -12.94 12.81
N VAL A 163 11.61 -12.61 11.86
CA VAL A 163 11.12 -13.53 10.82
C VAL A 163 11.85 -13.29 9.51
N ARG A 164 12.21 -14.38 8.81
CA ARG A 164 12.81 -14.33 7.48
C ARG A 164 11.73 -14.27 6.39
N TRP A 165 11.94 -13.41 5.40
CA TRP A 165 11.09 -13.25 4.22
C TRP A 165 11.90 -13.53 2.95
N GLU A 166 11.27 -14.10 1.93
CA GLU A 166 11.93 -14.46 0.67
C GLU A 166 10.93 -14.38 -0.51
N TYR A 167 11.44 -14.06 -1.70
CA TYR A 167 10.70 -14.07 -2.95
C TYR A 167 11.59 -14.65 -4.06
N GLY A 168 11.07 -15.59 -4.86
CA GLY A 168 11.78 -16.13 -6.03
C GLY A 168 12.98 -17.05 -5.74
N GLY A 169 13.18 -17.55 -4.52
CA GLY A 169 14.22 -18.55 -4.20
C GLY A 169 15.65 -18.02 -4.17
N GLY A 170 15.85 -16.71 -4.30
CA GLY A 170 17.14 -16.03 -4.24
C GLY A 170 17.40 -15.40 -2.88
N LEU A 171 18.60 -15.61 -2.34
CA LEU A 171 19.06 -14.92 -1.14
C LEU A 171 19.17 -13.42 -1.43
N THR A 172 18.19 -12.62 -1.01
CA THR A 172 18.44 -11.20 -0.76
C THR A 172 19.42 -11.14 0.42
N PRO A 173 20.65 -10.65 0.25
CA PRO A 173 21.61 -10.65 1.34
C PRO A 173 21.07 -9.78 2.47
N TYR A 174 21.00 -10.39 3.66
CA TYR A 174 20.76 -9.69 4.92
C TYR A 174 21.75 -8.53 5.02
N ILE A 175 21.24 -7.30 5.01
CA ILE A 175 21.99 -6.14 5.49
C ILE A 175 21.31 -5.74 6.79
N HIS A 176 22.04 -5.96 7.89
CA HIS A 176 21.70 -5.54 9.25
C HIS A 176 21.54 -4.02 9.34
#